data_AF-A0A076N491-F1
#
_entry.id   AF-A0A076N491-F1
#
_cell.length_a   1.000
_cell.length_b   1.000
_cell.length_c   1.000
_cell.angle_alpha   90.00
_cell.angle_beta   90.00
_cell.angle_gamma   90.00
#
_symmetry.space_group_name_H-M   'P 1'
#
loop_
_entity.id
_entity.type
_entity.pdbx_description
1 polymer ?
#
loop_
_entity_poly.entity_id
_entity_poly.type
_entity_poly.pdbx_seq_one_letter_code
_entity_poly.pdbx_strand_id
1 'polypeptide(L)'
;MEFWHAPKQHWFVVSLGVLLRWRAEILLTAVFLVGMAWLYHQVGEGYAWLIFTGTVVVVVLVPQTRWFVFSRFWCLVDRHRLRTCLRQARARTMNLDGALPFMLWARPTKTGERIWLWSRAGSSAGDLEAVLEYIAPACYARDARVHRVRKLSTLFAVEVIRRDPLDRSTPIDSPLAKLASLVRKSRSEGTEPIAAATVTPLPVRDRPAPRPAVVVDDLSDYID
;
A
#
# COMPACT_ATOMS: atom_id res chain seq x y z
N MET A 1 -27.13 34.00 11.92
CA MET A 1 -27.10 32.65 12.50
C MET A 1 -27.26 31.66 11.36
N GLU A 2 -26.16 31.37 10.66
CA GLU A 2 -26.18 30.46 9.52
C GLU A 2 -26.18 29.03 10.04
N PHE A 3 -27.33 28.37 9.93
CA PHE A 3 -27.50 26.95 10.23
C PHE A 3 -26.65 26.17 9.23
N TRP A 4 -25.51 25.65 9.70
CA TRP A 4 -24.69 24.69 8.98
C TRP A 4 -25.55 23.47 8.62
N HIS A 5 -26.04 23.43 7.38
CA HIS A 5 -26.63 22.23 6.82
C HIS A 5 -25.50 21.22 6.62
N ALA A 6 -25.29 20.35 7.60
CA ALA A 6 -24.52 19.13 7.39
C ALA A 6 -25.13 18.42 6.17
N PRO A 7 -24.35 18.14 5.12
CA PRO A 7 -24.90 17.49 3.94
C PRO A 7 -25.52 16.18 4.39
N LYS A 8 -26.73 15.89 3.88
CA LYS A 8 -27.43 14.63 4.09
C LYS A 8 -26.54 13.51 3.54
N GLN A 9 -25.65 13.00 4.37
CA GLN A 9 -24.79 11.89 4.01
C GLN A 9 -25.72 10.70 3.84
N HIS A 10 -25.93 10.30 2.59
CA HIS A 10 -26.87 9.22 2.26
C HIS A 10 -26.59 8.04 3.17
N TRP A 11 -27.63 7.60 3.87
CA TRP A 11 -27.55 6.49 4.83
C TRP A 11 -26.88 5.26 4.21
N PHE A 12 -27.03 5.05 2.90
CA PHE A 12 -26.37 3.99 2.13
C PHE A 12 -24.84 4.05 2.21
N VAL A 13 -24.22 5.23 2.17
CA VAL A 13 -22.76 5.36 2.24
C VAL A 13 -22.27 5.08 3.66
N VAL A 14 -23.06 5.45 4.67
CA VAL A 14 -22.79 5.15 6.07
C VAL A 14 -22.93 3.65 6.32
N SER A 15 -24.04 3.05 5.90
CA SER A 15 -24.32 1.62 5.98
C SER A 15 -23.29 0.80 5.22
N LEU A 16 -22.88 1.21 4.02
CA LEU A 16 -21.81 0.55 3.26
C LEU A 16 -20.47 0.65 3.99
N GLY A 17 -20.17 1.79 4.61
CA GLY A 17 -18.98 1.97 5.45
C GLY A 17 -19.00 1.11 6.72
N VAL A 18 -20.18 0.94 7.33
CA VAL A 18 -20.41 0.08 8.51
C VAL A 18 -20.35 -1.39 8.10
N LEU A 19 -20.99 -1.80 7.00
CA LEU A 19 -20.91 -3.14 6.42
C LEU A 19 -19.47 -3.50 6.06
N LEU A 20 -18.73 -2.61 5.43
CA LEU A 20 -17.31 -2.82 5.14
C LEU A 20 -16.46 -2.93 6.41
N ARG A 21 -16.83 -2.23 7.49
CA ARG A 21 -16.18 -2.33 8.80
C ARG A 21 -16.49 -3.67 9.46
N TRP A 22 -17.77 -4.06 9.47
CA TRP A 22 -18.26 -5.27 10.10
C TRP A 22 -18.05 -6.50 9.23
N ARG A 23 -17.64 -6.41 7.95
CA ARG A 23 -17.52 -7.58 7.06
C ARG A 23 -16.69 -8.71 7.64
N ALA A 24 -15.60 -8.39 8.34
CA ALA A 24 -14.72 -9.39 8.93
C ALA A 24 -15.35 -10.00 10.19
N GLU A 25 -16.00 -9.17 10.99
CA GLU A 25 -16.70 -9.58 12.20
C GLU A 25 -17.95 -10.40 11.86
N ILE A 26 -18.80 -9.90 10.96
CA ILE A 26 -19.97 -10.59 10.38
C ILE A 26 -19.56 -11.91 9.72
N LEU A 27 -18.50 -11.94 8.90
CA LEU A 27 -18.06 -13.20 8.30
C LEU A 27 -17.58 -14.18 9.36
N LEU A 28 -16.83 -13.72 10.35
CA LEU A 28 -16.33 -14.58 11.43
C LEU A 28 -17.47 -15.09 12.31
N THR A 29 -18.42 -14.24 12.69
CA THR A 29 -19.61 -14.63 13.46
C THR A 29 -20.54 -15.52 12.63
N ALA A 30 -20.71 -15.24 11.34
CA ALA A 30 -21.54 -16.07 10.47
C ALA A 30 -20.93 -17.46 10.28
N VAL A 31 -19.62 -17.55 10.02
CA VAL A 31 -18.91 -18.83 9.94
C VAL A 31 -18.99 -19.58 11.27
N PHE A 32 -18.83 -18.88 12.41
CA PHE A 32 -18.98 -19.47 13.73
C PHE A 32 -20.39 -20.03 13.96
N LEU A 33 -21.44 -19.22 13.76
CA LEU A 33 -22.82 -19.59 14.01
C LEU A 33 -23.31 -20.70 13.06
N VAL A 34 -23.03 -20.58 11.76
CA VAL A 34 -23.41 -21.59 10.77
C VAL A 34 -22.64 -22.89 10.99
N GLY A 35 -21.33 -22.79 11.23
CA GLY A 35 -20.50 -23.96 11.51
C GLY A 35 -20.93 -24.69 12.78
N MET A 36 -21.22 -23.95 13.86
CA MET A 36 -21.67 -24.53 15.12
C MET A 36 -23.08 -25.12 15.01
N ALA A 37 -24.03 -24.42 14.39
CA ALA A 37 -25.38 -24.93 14.17
C ALA A 37 -25.40 -26.21 13.31
N TRP A 38 -24.56 -26.26 12.28
CA TRP A 38 -24.40 -27.45 11.43
C TRP A 38 -23.78 -28.62 12.22
N LEU A 39 -22.76 -28.37 13.04
CA LEU A 39 -22.15 -29.39 13.90
C LEU A 39 -23.11 -29.90 14.99
N TYR A 40 -23.88 -29.00 15.61
CA TYR A 40 -24.89 -29.37 16.60
C TYR A 40 -25.95 -30.30 16.02
N HIS A 41 -26.37 -30.04 14.77
CA HIS A 41 -27.38 -30.87 14.11
C HIS A 41 -26.88 -32.28 13.82
N GLN A 42 -25.59 -32.44 13.50
CA GLN A 42 -25.04 -33.72 13.03
C GLN A 42 -24.46 -34.62 14.13
N VAL A 43 -23.86 -34.05 15.18
CA VAL A 43 -23.00 -34.81 16.13
C VAL A 43 -23.36 -34.59 17.60
N GLY A 44 -24.25 -33.64 17.91
CA GLY A 44 -24.62 -33.29 19.28
C GLY A 44 -23.63 -32.36 19.99
N GLU A 45 -24.01 -31.85 21.16
CA GLU A 45 -23.38 -30.67 21.78
C GLU A 45 -21.92 -30.85 22.18
N GLY A 46 -21.58 -31.98 22.82
CA GLY A 46 -20.21 -32.22 23.30
C GLY A 46 -19.18 -32.37 22.17
N TYR A 47 -19.53 -33.15 21.14
CA TYR A 47 -18.63 -33.37 20.00
C TYR A 47 -18.52 -32.13 19.10
N ALA A 48 -19.58 -31.32 18.99
CA ALA A 48 -19.53 -30.06 18.27
C ALA A 48 -18.45 -29.12 18.83
N TRP A 49 -18.45 -28.91 20.16
CA TRP A 49 -17.43 -28.09 20.81
C TRP A 49 -16.01 -28.65 20.63
N LEU A 50 -15.84 -29.98 20.69
CA LEU A 50 -14.55 -30.64 20.55
C LEU A 50 -14.00 -30.49 19.13
N ILE A 51 -14.81 -30.71 18.09
CA ILE A 51 -14.43 -30.56 16.68
C ILE A 51 -14.15 -29.08 16.35
N PHE A 52 -14.97 -28.16 16.86
CA PHE A 52 -14.77 -26.74 16.64
C PHE A 52 -13.46 -26.25 17.26
N THR A 53 -13.21 -26.60 18.52
CA THR A 53 -11.97 -26.25 19.23
C THR A 53 -10.77 -26.88 18.55
N GLY A 54 -10.87 -28.16 18.15
CA GLY A 54 -9.82 -28.84 17.38
C GLY A 54 -9.52 -28.14 16.06
N THR A 55 -10.54 -27.66 15.34
CA THR A 55 -10.37 -26.92 14.08
C THR A 55 -9.67 -25.58 14.31
N VAL A 56 -10.04 -24.84 15.35
CA VAL A 56 -9.37 -23.58 15.72
C VAL A 56 -7.90 -23.84 16.06
N VAL A 57 -7.61 -24.90 16.83
CA VAL A 57 -6.25 -25.31 17.17
C VAL A 57 -5.45 -25.65 15.90
N VAL A 58 -6.02 -26.42 14.97
CA VAL A 58 -5.37 -26.73 13.68
C VAL A 58 -5.09 -25.44 12.89
N VAL A 59 -6.05 -24.51 12.81
CA VAL A 59 -5.88 -23.23 12.10
C VAL A 59 -4.78 -22.37 12.74
N VAL A 60 -4.63 -22.41 14.06
CA VAL A 60 -3.58 -21.67 14.79
C VAL A 60 -2.22 -22.34 14.63
N LEU A 61 -2.15 -23.68 14.67
CA LEU A 61 -0.92 -24.45 14.56
C LEU A 61 -0.38 -24.48 13.12
N VAL A 62 -1.26 -24.51 12.11
CA VAL A 62 -0.83 -24.53 10.71
C VAL A 62 -0.21 -23.18 10.36
N PRO A 63 1.07 -23.17 9.94
CA PRO A 63 1.76 -21.91 9.75
C PRO A 63 1.23 -21.13 8.54
N GLN A 64 0.63 -21.77 7.55
CA GLN A 64 0.11 -21.05 6.39
C GLN A 64 -1.15 -20.24 6.72
N THR A 65 -2.06 -20.81 7.53
CA THR A 65 -3.33 -20.17 7.91
C THR A 65 -3.11 -18.99 8.84
N ARG A 66 -2.22 -19.11 9.83
CA ARG A 66 -1.90 -17.98 10.72
C ARG A 66 -1.35 -16.77 9.94
N TRP A 67 -0.51 -16.99 8.93
CA TRP A 67 0.05 -15.89 8.12
C TRP A 67 -1.02 -15.20 7.29
N PHE A 68 -1.96 -15.96 6.74
CA PHE A 68 -3.10 -15.40 5.99
C PHE A 68 -4.02 -14.58 6.89
N VAL A 69 -4.44 -15.13 8.04
CA VAL A 69 -5.32 -14.44 8.99
C VAL A 69 -4.64 -13.19 9.53
N PHE A 70 -3.37 -13.28 9.91
CA PHE A 70 -2.61 -12.14 10.40
C PHE A 70 -2.48 -11.03 9.34
N SER A 71 -2.17 -11.40 8.10
CA SER A 71 -2.10 -10.42 6.99
C SER A 71 -3.44 -9.73 6.73
N ARG A 72 -4.57 -10.44 6.93
CA ARG A 72 -5.90 -9.86 6.78
C ARG A 72 -6.30 -9.03 7.98
N PHE A 73 -5.88 -9.41 9.18
CA PHE A 73 -6.09 -8.66 10.40
C PHE A 73 -5.39 -7.30 10.33
N TRP A 74 -4.13 -7.27 9.91
CA TRP A 74 -3.40 -6.02 9.70
C TRP A 74 -4.08 -5.10 8.68
N CYS A 75 -4.61 -5.64 7.58
CA CYS A 75 -5.41 -4.89 6.61
C CYS A 75 -6.65 -4.21 7.21
N LEU A 76 -7.22 -4.76 8.29
CA LEU A 76 -8.34 -4.15 9.01
C LEU A 76 -7.85 -3.06 9.96
N VAL A 77 -6.78 -3.34 10.71
CA VAL A 77 -6.16 -2.40 11.64
C VAL A 77 -5.67 -1.15 10.90
N ASP A 78 -4.98 -1.33 9.78
CA ASP A 78 -4.45 -0.22 8.97
C ASP A 78 -5.54 0.62 8.36
N ARG A 79 -6.61 0.00 7.88
CA ARG A 79 -7.77 0.75 7.41
C ARG A 79 -8.37 1.61 8.52
N HIS A 80 -8.44 1.09 9.75
CA HIS A 80 -8.98 1.86 10.88
C HIS A 80 -8.05 2.99 11.29
N ARG A 81 -6.76 2.70 11.44
CA ARG A 81 -5.74 3.68 11.82
C ARG A 81 -5.54 4.74 10.77
N LEU A 82 -5.48 4.37 9.49
CA LEU A 82 -5.43 5.31 8.38
C LEU A 82 -6.64 6.24 8.41
N ARG A 83 -7.84 5.75 8.73
CA ARG A 83 -9.04 6.61 8.81
C ARG A 83 -8.95 7.59 9.97
N THR A 84 -8.46 7.15 11.12
CA THR A 84 -8.25 8.01 12.29
C THR A 84 -7.16 9.05 12.01
N CYS A 85 -6.06 8.64 11.36
CA CYS A 85 -5.00 9.53 10.91
C CYS A 85 -5.52 10.57 9.93
N LEU A 86 -6.30 10.18 8.92
CA LEU A 86 -6.89 11.13 7.96
C LEU A 86 -7.89 12.08 8.61
N ARG A 87 -8.60 11.64 9.66
CA ARG A 87 -9.46 12.50 10.49
C ARG A 87 -8.64 13.53 11.27
N GLN A 88 -7.53 13.10 11.89
CA GLN A 88 -6.69 13.93 12.75
C GLN A 88 -5.79 14.89 11.97
N ALA A 89 -5.11 14.38 10.95
CA ALA A 89 -4.26 15.16 10.05
C ALA A 89 -5.07 16.16 9.21
N ARG A 90 -6.41 16.07 9.25
CA ARG A 90 -7.34 16.98 8.58
C ARG A 90 -6.90 17.21 7.14
N ALA A 91 -6.49 16.11 6.47
CA ALA A 91 -5.82 16.12 5.18
C ALA A 91 -6.51 17.17 4.32
N ARG A 92 -5.73 18.20 3.95
CA ARG A 92 -6.08 19.63 3.75
C ARG A 92 -7.15 19.93 2.69
N THR A 93 -7.89 18.93 2.27
CA THR A 93 -9.10 18.97 1.44
C THR A 93 -10.31 18.82 2.34
N MET A 94 -10.44 19.69 3.33
CA MET A 94 -11.70 19.85 4.00
C MET A 94 -12.56 20.71 3.08
N ASN A 95 -13.21 20.09 2.08
CA ASN A 95 -14.50 20.59 1.65
C ASN A 95 -15.28 20.94 2.92
N LEU A 96 -16.04 22.04 2.94
CA LEU A 96 -16.77 22.50 4.13
C LEU A 96 -17.59 21.39 4.83
N ASP A 97 -17.89 20.31 4.11
CA ASP A 97 -18.59 19.10 4.52
C ASP A 97 -17.81 18.07 5.38
N GLY A 98 -16.49 18.17 5.52
CA GLY A 98 -15.70 17.25 6.38
C GLY A 98 -15.67 15.78 5.93
N ALA A 99 -15.96 15.49 4.66
CA ALA A 99 -16.05 14.13 4.13
C ALA A 99 -14.68 13.51 3.85
N LEU A 100 -14.40 12.34 4.44
CA LEU A 100 -13.17 11.59 4.22
C LEU A 100 -13.20 10.76 2.92
N PRO A 101 -12.05 10.52 2.26
CA PRO A 101 -11.97 9.62 1.11
C PRO A 101 -12.46 8.22 1.48
N PHE A 102 -13.19 7.60 0.56
CA PHE A 102 -13.79 6.30 0.79
C PHE A 102 -12.74 5.21 0.62
N MET A 103 -12.42 4.50 1.70
CA MET A 103 -11.59 3.29 1.61
C MET A 103 -12.41 2.20 0.94
N LEU A 104 -11.92 1.65 -0.17
CA LEU A 104 -12.59 0.57 -0.90
C LEU A 104 -12.12 -0.79 -0.35
N TRP A 105 -10.82 -1.05 -0.52
CA TRP A 105 -10.26 -2.38 -0.32
C TRP A 105 -8.81 -2.29 0.19
N ALA A 106 -8.43 -3.22 1.06
CA ALA A 106 -7.05 -3.40 1.51
C ALA A 106 -6.59 -4.80 1.09
N ARG A 107 -5.48 -4.87 0.35
CA ARG A 107 -4.89 -6.11 -0.15
C ARG A 107 -3.52 -6.29 0.50
N PRO A 108 -3.22 -7.45 1.11
CA PRO A 108 -1.87 -7.73 1.57
C PRO A 108 -0.91 -7.83 0.37
N THR A 109 0.28 -7.26 0.51
CA THR A 109 1.41 -7.36 -0.43
C THR A 109 2.59 -8.03 0.26
N LYS A 110 3.66 -8.35 -0.49
CA LYS A 110 4.85 -9.01 0.11
C LYS A 110 5.57 -8.11 1.13
N THR A 111 5.50 -6.80 0.92
CA THR A 111 6.20 -5.74 1.68
C THR A 111 5.35 -5.14 2.80
N GLY A 112 4.05 -5.42 2.81
CA GLY A 112 3.09 -4.82 3.72
C GLY A 112 1.71 -4.90 3.11
N GLU A 113 1.13 -3.75 2.81
CA GLU A 113 -0.27 -3.67 2.39
C GLU A 113 -0.53 -2.57 1.37
N ARG A 114 -1.52 -2.79 0.51
CA ARG A 114 -2.00 -1.80 -0.45
C ARG A 114 -3.47 -1.50 -0.20
N ILE A 115 -3.76 -0.25 0.15
CA ILE A 115 -5.09 0.26 0.49
C ILE A 115 -5.57 1.16 -0.63
N TRP A 116 -6.72 0.81 -1.21
CA TRP A 116 -7.37 1.57 -2.26
C TRP A 116 -8.31 2.61 -1.66
N LEU A 117 -8.10 3.86 -2.04
CA LEU A 117 -8.86 5.02 -1.62
C LEU A 117 -9.54 5.65 -2.84
N TRP A 118 -10.84 5.87 -2.73
CA TRP A 118 -11.61 6.68 -3.65
C TRP A 118 -11.75 8.10 -3.08
N SER A 119 -11.07 9.04 -3.72
CA SER A 119 -11.13 10.47 -3.46
C SER A 119 -12.46 11.06 -3.91
N ARG A 120 -13.06 11.90 -3.07
CA ARG A 120 -14.27 12.65 -3.45
C ARG A 120 -13.87 13.91 -4.23
N ALA A 121 -14.82 14.51 -4.94
CA ALA A 121 -14.57 15.79 -5.62
C ALA A 121 -14.03 16.82 -4.62
N GLY A 122 -12.92 17.48 -4.93
CA GLY A 122 -12.24 18.43 -4.04
C GLY A 122 -11.05 17.86 -3.25
N SER A 123 -10.78 16.55 -3.31
CA SER A 123 -9.56 15.96 -2.75
C SER A 123 -8.60 15.45 -3.83
N SER A 124 -7.31 15.79 -3.71
CA SER A 124 -6.28 15.42 -4.68
C SER A 124 -5.29 14.40 -4.10
N ALA A 125 -4.50 13.78 -4.96
CA ALA A 125 -3.41 12.92 -4.54
C ALA A 125 -2.30 13.67 -3.80
N GLY A 126 -2.07 14.94 -4.16
CA GLY A 126 -1.02 15.77 -3.56
C GLY A 126 -1.28 16.03 -2.08
N ASP A 127 -2.55 16.18 -1.70
CA ASP A 127 -2.95 16.34 -0.30
C ASP A 127 -2.66 15.09 0.53
N LEU A 128 -2.73 13.92 -0.10
CA LEU A 128 -2.40 12.65 0.54
C LEU A 128 -0.88 12.46 0.66
N GLU A 129 -0.12 12.89 -0.34
CA GLU A 129 1.35 12.90 -0.32
C GLU A 129 1.88 13.80 0.79
N ALA A 130 1.27 14.97 1.02
CA ALA A 130 1.64 15.85 2.14
C ALA A 130 1.39 15.23 3.52
N VAL A 131 0.52 14.22 3.62
CA VAL A 131 0.14 13.57 4.89
C VAL A 131 0.84 12.21 5.07
N LEU A 132 1.62 11.75 4.10
CA LEU A 132 2.36 10.48 4.16
C LEU A 132 3.24 10.37 5.40
N GLU A 133 3.89 11.47 5.80
CA GLU A 133 4.75 11.54 6.98
C GLU A 133 3.99 11.24 8.29
N TYR A 134 2.69 11.55 8.35
CA TYR A 134 1.84 11.20 9.48
C TYR A 134 1.25 9.79 9.35
N ILE A 135 1.01 9.33 8.12
CA ILE A 135 0.40 8.03 7.84
C ILE A 135 1.34 6.88 8.23
N ALA A 136 2.63 6.99 7.91
CA ALA A 136 3.62 5.95 8.23
C ALA A 136 3.67 5.61 9.73
N PRO A 137 3.88 6.56 10.66
CA PRO A 137 3.88 6.28 12.10
C PRO A 137 2.48 5.88 12.61
N ALA A 138 1.40 6.48 12.06
CA ALA A 138 0.05 6.13 12.47
C ALA A 138 -0.32 4.68 12.14
N CYS A 139 0.20 4.11 11.06
CA CYS A 139 -0.05 2.73 10.64
C CYS A 139 1.02 1.73 11.11
N TYR A 140 1.93 2.12 12.02
CA TYR A 140 3.07 1.28 12.42
C TYR A 140 3.86 0.75 11.21
N ALA A 141 4.10 1.62 10.23
CA ALA A 141 4.84 1.32 9.01
C ALA A 141 6.22 1.98 9.04
N ARG A 142 7.17 1.42 8.31
CA ARG A 142 8.49 2.02 8.10
C ARG A 142 8.41 3.15 7.08
N ASP A 143 7.60 2.97 6.04
CA ASP A 143 7.41 3.92 4.94
C ASP A 143 5.97 3.80 4.41
N ALA A 144 5.46 4.87 3.80
CA ALA A 144 4.16 4.89 3.16
C ALA A 144 4.26 5.63 1.81
N ARG A 145 3.69 5.04 0.76
CA ARG A 145 3.78 5.58 -0.62
C ARG A 145 2.40 5.70 -1.23
N VAL A 146 2.16 6.78 -1.98
CA VAL A 146 0.92 6.96 -2.76
C VAL A 146 1.19 6.60 -4.21
N HIS A 147 0.34 5.75 -4.78
CA HIS A 147 0.30 5.45 -6.21
C HIS A 147 -0.97 6.00 -6.82
N ARG A 148 -0.82 6.80 -7.88
CA ARG A 148 -1.95 7.38 -8.62
C ARG A 148 -2.31 6.48 -9.79
N VAL A 149 -3.60 6.23 -10.01
CA VAL A 149 -4.04 5.46 -11.18
C VAL A 149 -4.12 6.38 -12.39
N ARG A 150 -3.36 6.08 -13.45
CA ARG A 150 -3.35 6.89 -14.69
C ARG A 150 -4.73 7.12 -15.31
N LYS A 151 -5.63 6.14 -15.19
CA LYS A 151 -6.98 6.20 -15.78
C LYS A 151 -7.99 6.98 -14.94
N LEU A 152 -7.77 7.14 -13.64
CA LEU A 152 -8.75 7.69 -12.70
C LEU A 152 -8.05 8.54 -11.65
N SER A 153 -8.16 9.87 -11.78
CA SER A 153 -7.63 10.82 -10.81
C SER A 153 -8.35 10.79 -9.47
N THR A 154 -9.50 10.12 -9.37
CA THR A 154 -10.23 9.91 -8.11
C THR A 154 -9.76 8.67 -7.36
N LEU A 155 -8.96 7.80 -7.97
CA LEU A 155 -8.57 6.53 -7.37
C LEU A 155 -7.07 6.52 -7.05
N PHE A 156 -6.75 6.32 -5.78
CA PHE A 156 -5.38 6.26 -5.28
C PHE A 156 -5.15 4.97 -4.50
N ALA A 157 -3.92 4.45 -4.57
CA ALA A 157 -3.50 3.31 -3.79
C ALA A 157 -2.39 3.73 -2.82
N VAL A 158 -2.66 3.66 -1.52
CA VAL A 158 -1.64 3.87 -0.48
C VAL A 158 -0.99 2.53 -0.19
N GLU A 159 0.31 2.46 -0.40
CA GLU A 159 1.13 1.32 -0.05
C GLU A 159 1.80 1.58 1.30
N VAL A 160 1.43 0.80 2.30
CA VAL A 160 1.96 0.84 3.65
C VAL A 160 3.04 -0.22 3.74
N ILE A 161 4.30 0.20 3.88
CA ILE A 161 5.47 -0.66 3.84
C ILE A 161 5.93 -0.94 5.28
N ARG A 162 5.80 -2.19 5.71
CA ARG A 162 6.27 -2.65 7.03
C ARG A 162 7.53 -3.47 6.96
N ARG A 163 7.66 -4.27 5.91
CA ARG A 163 8.77 -5.19 5.69
C ARG A 163 9.52 -4.70 4.48
N ASP A 164 10.80 -4.47 4.69
CA ASP A 164 11.72 -4.23 3.59
C ASP A 164 11.98 -5.58 2.88
N PRO A 165 11.66 -5.69 1.59
CA PRO A 165 11.90 -6.91 0.85
C PRO A 165 13.41 -7.23 0.68
N LEU A 166 14.29 -6.23 0.82
CA LEU A 166 15.75 -6.40 0.72
C LEU A 166 16.42 -6.76 2.06
N ASP A 167 15.76 -6.46 3.19
CA ASP A 167 16.24 -6.79 4.54
C ASP A 167 16.09 -8.29 4.86
N ARG A 168 15.35 -9.02 4.01
CA ARG A 168 15.25 -10.48 4.14
C ARG A 168 16.48 -11.12 3.50
N SER A 169 17.25 -11.86 4.30
CA SER A 169 18.42 -12.66 3.89
C SER A 169 18.15 -13.69 2.78
N THR A 170 16.90 -13.87 2.35
CA THR A 170 16.51 -14.64 1.18
C THR A 170 16.55 -13.73 -0.06
N PRO A 171 17.49 -13.93 -1.00
CA PRO A 171 17.54 -13.16 -2.24
C PRO A 171 16.21 -13.29 -2.99
N ILE A 172 15.68 -12.17 -3.46
CA ILE A 172 14.54 -12.19 -4.38
C ILE A 172 15.11 -12.56 -5.75
N ASP A 173 14.76 -13.75 -6.25
CA ASP A 173 15.10 -14.15 -7.61
C ASP A 173 14.52 -13.14 -8.60
N SER A 174 15.40 -12.35 -9.21
CA SER A 174 14.96 -11.40 -10.21
C SER A 174 14.56 -12.16 -11.48
N PRO A 175 13.41 -11.84 -12.10
CA PRO A 175 13.03 -12.42 -13.38
C PRO A 175 14.11 -12.15 -14.44
N LEU A 176 14.83 -11.04 -14.30
CA LEU A 176 15.94 -10.65 -15.15
C LEU A 176 17.17 -11.56 -14.98
N ALA A 177 17.50 -12.00 -13.77
CA ALA A 177 18.54 -13.00 -13.54
C ALA A 177 18.19 -14.34 -14.20
N LYS A 178 16.91 -14.74 -14.13
CA LYS A 178 16.41 -15.92 -14.83
C LYS A 178 16.52 -15.77 -16.35
N LEU A 179 16.15 -14.61 -16.89
CA LEU A 179 16.25 -14.30 -18.32
C LEU A 179 17.70 -14.23 -18.80
N ALA A 180 18.59 -13.60 -18.02
CA ALA A 180 20.03 -13.54 -18.30
C ALA A 180 20.67 -14.93 -18.29
N SER A 181 20.23 -15.82 -17.39
CA SER A 181 20.71 -17.21 -17.36
C SER A 181 20.26 -18.01 -18.59
N LEU A 182 19.06 -17.77 -19.10
CA LEU A 182 18.55 -18.38 -20.33
C LEU A 182 19.28 -17.86 -21.58
N VAL A 183 19.51 -16.54 -21.66
CA VAL A 183 20.30 -15.92 -22.75
C VAL A 183 21.75 -16.43 -22.73
N ARG A 184 22.35 -16.56 -21.53
CA ARG A 184 23.71 -17.10 -21.38
C ARG A 184 23.79 -18.57 -21.81
N LYS A 185 22.76 -19.37 -21.51
CA LYS A 185 22.68 -20.77 -21.96
C LYS A 185 22.52 -20.88 -23.47
N SER A 186 21.74 -19.99 -24.10
CA SER A 186 21.61 -19.92 -25.57
C SER A 186 22.90 -19.48 -26.27
N ARG A 187 23.78 -18.74 -25.58
CA ARG A 187 25.07 -18.29 -26.14
C ARG A 187 26.18 -19.34 -26.06
N SER A 188 25.94 -20.47 -25.39
CA SER A 188 26.94 -21.53 -25.18
C SER A 188 27.06 -22.52 -26.35
N GLU A 189 26.26 -22.40 -27.41
CA GLU A 189 26.24 -23.36 -28.54
C GLU A 189 26.97 -22.82 -29.78
N GLY A 190 27.87 -21.86 -29.59
CA GLY A 190 28.76 -21.34 -30.62
C GLY A 190 30.00 -20.75 -29.98
N THR A 191 30.94 -21.61 -29.59
CA THR A 191 32.32 -21.20 -29.29
C THR A 191 33.02 -20.86 -30.61
N GLU A 192 32.60 -19.76 -31.24
CA GLU A 192 33.57 -18.96 -31.97
C GLU A 192 34.00 -17.83 -31.04
N PRO A 193 35.31 -17.67 -30.80
CA PRO A 193 35.80 -16.60 -29.96
C PRO A 193 35.36 -15.28 -30.59
N ILE A 194 34.47 -14.57 -29.90
CA ILE A 194 34.16 -13.17 -30.20
C ILE A 194 35.49 -12.44 -30.04
N ALA A 195 36.15 -12.14 -31.17
CA ALA A 195 37.26 -11.22 -31.22
C ALA A 195 36.82 -9.95 -30.48
N ALA A 196 37.62 -9.54 -29.49
CA ALA A 196 37.34 -8.39 -28.66
C ALA A 196 36.88 -7.24 -29.56
N ALA A 197 35.65 -6.77 -29.36
CA ALA A 197 35.16 -5.61 -30.09
C ALA A 197 36.16 -4.48 -29.81
N THR A 198 36.85 -4.03 -30.86
CA THR A 198 37.70 -2.84 -30.81
C THR A 198 36.84 -1.74 -30.21
N VAL A 199 37.21 -1.30 -29.01
CA VAL A 199 36.56 -0.18 -28.35
C VAL A 199 36.88 1.03 -29.22
N THR A 200 35.97 1.39 -30.14
CA THR A 200 36.07 2.65 -30.87
C THR A 200 35.86 3.75 -29.83
N PRO A 201 36.88 4.56 -29.49
CA PRO A 201 36.69 5.63 -28.54
C PRO A 201 35.66 6.59 -29.13
N LEU A 202 34.56 6.81 -28.40
CA LEU A 202 33.63 7.87 -28.71
C LEU A 202 34.41 9.19 -28.66
N PRO A 203 34.31 10.07 -29.67
CA PRO A 203 34.95 11.37 -29.61
C PRO A 203 34.29 12.19 -28.50
N VAL A 204 34.92 12.22 -27.33
CA VAL A 204 34.60 13.16 -26.27
C VAL A 204 34.95 14.53 -26.83
N ARG A 205 33.93 15.30 -27.21
CA ARG A 205 34.13 16.70 -27.59
C ARG A 205 34.49 17.44 -26.32
N ASP A 206 35.77 17.75 -26.13
CA ASP A 206 36.25 18.59 -25.05
C ASP A 206 35.55 19.95 -25.12
N ARG A 207 34.44 20.06 -24.37
CA ARG A 207 33.79 21.33 -24.15
C ARG A 207 34.60 21.98 -23.03
N PRO A 208 35.31 23.10 -23.29
CA PRO A 208 36.03 23.78 -22.23
C PRO A 208 35.05 24.11 -21.11
N ALA A 209 35.45 23.79 -19.88
CA ALA A 209 34.65 24.05 -18.70
C ALA A 209 34.15 25.52 -18.73
N PRO A 210 32.87 25.78 -18.43
CA PRO A 210 32.39 27.15 -18.35
C PRO A 210 33.25 27.89 -17.33
N ARG A 211 33.82 29.04 -17.74
CA ARG A 211 34.57 29.93 -16.85
C ARG A 211 33.72 30.18 -15.61
N PRO A 212 34.30 30.11 -14.39
CA PRO A 212 33.59 30.55 -13.21
C PRO A 212 33.12 31.98 -13.43
N ALA A 213 31.87 32.25 -13.05
CA ALA A 213 31.29 33.58 -13.16
C ALA A 213 32.21 34.59 -12.44
N VAL A 214 32.61 35.64 -13.16
CA VAL A 214 33.27 36.79 -12.55
C VAL A 214 32.23 37.43 -11.64
N VAL A 215 32.47 37.36 -10.33
CA VAL A 215 31.74 38.16 -9.35
C VAL A 215 32.17 39.60 -9.60
N VAL A 216 31.32 40.38 -10.25
CA VAL A 216 31.50 41.82 -10.38
C VAL A 216 31.07 42.43 -9.05
N ASP A 217 32.06 42.75 -8.23
CA ASP A 217 31.89 43.39 -6.92
C ASP A 217 31.94 44.91 -7.09
N ASP A 218 31.03 45.46 -7.90
CA ASP A 218 30.92 46.91 -8.09
C ASP A 218 29.47 47.36 -7.84
N LEU A 219 29.18 47.55 -6.55
CA LEU A 219 27.95 48.15 -6.04
C LEU A 219 28.20 49.63 -5.69
N SER A 220 28.88 50.36 -6.58
CA SER A 220 29.16 51.78 -6.42
C SER A 220 28.30 52.69 -7.32
N ASP A 221 27.56 52.13 -8.28
CA ASP A 221 26.86 52.87 -9.34
C ASP A 221 25.33 53.02 -9.13
N TYR A 222 24.81 52.75 -7.92
CA TYR A 222 23.36 52.83 -7.61
C TYR A 222 23.00 53.83 -6.50
N ILE A 223 23.94 54.67 -6.10
CA ILE A 223 23.71 55.77 -5.17
C ILE A 223 24.15 57.07 -5.84
N ASP A 224 23.27 57.58 -6.71
CA ASP A 224 23.08 59.00 -6.99
C ASP A 224 21.59 59.24 -7.32
#